data_AF-A0A9E3B711-F1
#
_entry.id   AF-A0A9E3B711-F1
#
_cell.length_a   1.000
_cell.length_b   1.000
_cell.length_c   1.000
_cell.angle_alpha   90.00
_cell.angle_beta   90.00
_cell.angle_gamma   90.00
#
_symmetry.space_group_name_H-M   'P 1'
#
loop_
_entity.id
_entity.type
_entity.pdbx_description
1 polymer ?
#
loop_
_entity_poly.entity_id
_entity_poly.type
_entity_poly.pdbx_seq_one_letter_code
_entity_poly.pdbx_strand_id
1 'polypeptide(L)'
;VTLLTNTQGMTLYYFQPDTATTVACTGGCASTWPPYLSTGTSGSTGTLPGKLTMQANANGHQLCYNGHPLYTYSGDTSPGQTTGEGIGNKWFVATSDLAANKGSTGSGYGY
;
A
#
# COMPACT_ATOMS: atom_id res chain seq x y z
N VAL A 1 5.62 -9.76 12.58
CA VAL A 1 5.05 -8.84 11.56
C VAL A 1 6.21 -8.31 10.73
N THR A 2 6.16 -8.45 9.41
CA THR A 2 7.21 -7.94 8.51
C THR A 2 6.68 -6.74 7.75
N LEU A 3 7.41 -5.63 7.73
CA LEU A 3 7.05 -4.42 7.00
C LEU A 3 7.25 -4.66 5.50
N LEU A 4 6.32 -4.22 4.67
CA LEU A 4 6.51 -4.20 3.22
C LEU A 4 7.33 -2.97 2.86
N THR A 5 8.39 -3.18 2.10
CA THR A 5 9.25 -2.10 1.61
C THR A 5 9.40 -2.19 0.11
N ASN A 6 9.69 -1.05 -0.54
CA ASN A 6 10.10 -1.05 -1.93
C ASN A 6 11.54 -1.59 -2.09
N THR A 7 12.04 -1.62 -3.33
CA THR A 7 13.40 -2.09 -3.66
C THR A 7 14.52 -1.26 -3.05
N GLN A 8 14.22 -0.03 -2.63
CA GLN A 8 15.15 0.87 -1.95
C GLN A 8 15.06 0.76 -0.41
N GLY A 9 14.20 -0.11 0.11
CA GLY A 9 13.98 -0.28 1.56
C GLY A 9 13.08 0.79 2.18
N MET A 10 12.41 1.62 1.37
CA MET A 10 11.41 2.57 1.86
C MET A 10 10.14 1.85 2.24
N THR A 11 9.57 2.20 3.39
CA THR A 11 8.33 1.64 3.91
C THR A 11 7.16 1.94 2.98
N LEU A 12 6.33 0.92 2.74
CA LEU A 12 5.09 1.05 2.00
C LEU A 12 3.92 1.18 2.96
N TYR A 13 2.95 2.02 2.59
CA TYR A 13 1.76 2.31 3.35
C TYR A 13 0.51 1.99 2.54
N TYR A 14 -0.61 1.82 3.24
CA TYR A 14 -1.93 1.80 2.63
C TYR A 14 -2.81 2.89 3.26
N PHE A 15 -3.79 3.34 2.48
CA PHE A 15 -4.75 4.33 2.92
C PHE A 15 -6.07 3.65 3.27
N GLN A 16 -6.49 3.71 4.52
CA GLN A 16 -7.70 3.02 4.99
C GLN A 16 -8.99 3.39 4.22
N PRO A 17 -9.19 4.64 3.75
CA PRO A 17 -10.33 4.97 2.89
C PRO A 17 -10.29 4.39 1.48
N ASP A 18 -9.15 3.88 1.01
CA ASP A 18 -9.07 3.23 -0.30
C ASP A 18 -9.77 1.87 -0.26
N THR A 19 -10.38 1.52 -1.39
CA THR A 19 -10.96 0.19 -1.62
C THR A 19 -10.18 -0.54 -2.71
N ALA A 20 -10.45 -1.83 -2.85
CA ALA A 20 -9.87 -2.63 -3.93
C ALA A 20 -10.17 -2.12 -5.35
N THR A 21 -11.12 -1.21 -5.54
CA THR A 21 -11.50 -0.66 -6.85
C THR A 21 -11.44 0.86 -6.93
N THR A 22 -11.34 1.55 -5.79
CA THR A 22 -11.43 3.01 -5.72
C THR A 22 -10.28 3.56 -4.90
N VAL A 23 -9.57 4.53 -5.49
CA VAL A 23 -8.52 5.29 -4.82
C VAL A 23 -9.06 6.66 -4.44
N ALA A 24 -9.07 6.95 -3.14
CA ALA A 24 -9.43 8.25 -2.58
C ALA A 24 -8.23 9.22 -2.57
N CYS A 25 -7.00 8.71 -2.42
CA CYS A 25 -5.81 9.56 -2.42
C CYS A 25 -5.36 9.93 -3.84
N THR A 26 -5.72 11.14 -4.28
CA THR A 26 -5.35 11.71 -5.59
C THR A 26 -4.92 13.17 -5.43
N GLY A 27 -4.32 13.77 -6.48
CA GLY A 27 -3.94 15.18 -6.49
C GLY A 27 -2.96 15.55 -5.36
N GLY A 28 -3.31 16.55 -4.54
CA GLY A 28 -2.48 16.99 -3.42
C GLY A 28 -2.20 15.88 -2.38
N CYS A 29 -3.13 14.94 -2.20
CA CYS A 29 -2.89 13.77 -1.34
C CYS A 29 -1.74 12.93 -1.90
N ALA A 30 -1.75 12.66 -3.21
CA ALA A 30 -0.72 11.89 -3.90
C ALA A 30 0.64 12.62 -3.98
N SER A 31 0.70 13.93 -3.67
CA SER A 31 1.97 14.64 -3.52
C SER A 31 2.63 14.34 -2.17
N THR A 32 1.85 14.24 -1.09
CA THR A 32 2.33 13.87 0.24
C THR A 32 2.52 12.36 0.40
N TRP A 33 1.67 11.59 -0.28
CA TRP A 33 1.67 10.13 -0.29
C TRP A 33 1.82 9.62 -1.72
N PRO A 34 3.04 9.64 -2.28
CA PRO A 34 3.24 9.20 -3.65
C PRO A 34 2.76 7.76 -3.87
N PRO A 35 1.90 7.51 -4.87
CA PRO A 35 1.47 6.17 -5.22
C PRO A 35 2.67 5.37 -5.70
N TYR A 36 2.82 4.14 -5.21
CA TYR A 36 3.89 3.25 -5.63
C TYR A 36 3.54 2.65 -6.99
N LEU A 37 3.95 3.34 -8.04
CA LEU A 37 3.72 2.94 -9.42
C LEU A 37 4.71 1.86 -9.83
N SER A 38 4.20 0.82 -10.50
CA SER A 38 5.07 -0.23 -11.03
C SER A 38 5.58 0.17 -12.41
N THR A 39 6.91 0.17 -12.60
CA THR A 39 7.55 0.47 -13.88
C THR A 39 7.82 -0.80 -14.72
N GLY A 40 7.27 -1.96 -14.33
CA GLY A 40 7.55 -3.23 -15.04
C GLY A 40 6.99 -4.48 -14.34
N THR A 41 7.73 -5.59 -14.42
CA THR A 41 7.34 -6.87 -13.84
C THR A 41 7.26 -6.73 -12.32
N SER A 42 6.03 -6.66 -11.82
CA SER A 42 5.75 -6.53 -10.40
C SER A 42 6.13 -7.84 -9.70
N GLY A 43 7.26 -7.86 -9.01
CA GLY A 43 7.76 -9.03 -8.30
C GLY A 43 8.26 -8.66 -6.92
N SER A 44 7.94 -9.48 -5.92
CA SER A 44 8.61 -9.43 -4.63
C SER A 44 9.95 -10.14 -4.72
N THR A 45 10.97 -9.64 -4.03
CA THR A 45 12.26 -10.31 -3.90
C THR A 45 12.23 -11.52 -2.96
N GLY A 46 11.06 -11.85 -2.40
CA GLY A 46 10.83 -13.00 -1.54
C GLY A 46 9.39 -13.51 -1.58
N THR A 47 9.12 -14.59 -0.86
CA THR A 47 7.76 -15.15 -0.73
C THR A 47 6.92 -14.24 0.15
N LEU A 48 5.92 -13.59 -0.44
CA LEU A 48 4.89 -12.90 0.32
C LEU A 48 3.72 -13.86 0.59
N PRO A 49 3.16 -13.87 1.81
CA PRO A 49 1.98 -14.68 2.12
C PRO A 49 0.72 -14.15 1.42
N GLY A 50 0.68 -12.86 1.07
CA GLY A 50 -0.38 -12.23 0.30
C GLY A 50 -0.06 -12.08 -1.18
N LYS A 51 -0.99 -11.49 -1.91
CA LYS A 51 -0.93 -11.32 -3.36
C LYS A 51 -0.53 -9.89 -3.73
N LEU A 52 0.52 -9.75 -4.53
CA LEU A 52 0.80 -8.50 -5.24
C LEU A 52 0.06 -8.47 -6.58
N THR A 53 -0.60 -7.37 -6.86
CA THR A 53 -1.30 -7.13 -8.14
C THR A 53 -1.03 -5.72 -8.63
N MET A 54 -0.93 -5.54 -9.93
CA MET A 54 -0.95 -4.22 -10.54
C MET A 54 -2.39 -3.82 -10.87
N GLN A 55 -2.77 -2.59 -10.55
CA GLN A 55 -4.08 -2.04 -10.81
C GLN A 55 -3.95 -0.70 -11.53
N ALA A 56 -4.67 -0.54 -12.64
CA ALA A 56 -4.86 0.77 -13.25
C ALA A 56 -5.92 1.55 -12.45
N ASN A 57 -5.56 2.74 -11.97
CA ASN A 57 -6.44 3.62 -11.20
C ASN A 57 -6.19 5.11 -11.55
N ALA A 58 -6.78 6.03 -10.78
CA ALA A 58 -6.66 7.48 -11.00
C ALA A 58 -5.21 8.01 -10.94
N ASN A 59 -4.30 7.28 -10.31
CA ASN A 59 -2.88 7.60 -10.21
C ASN A 59 -2.01 6.90 -11.26
N GLY A 60 -2.59 6.05 -12.11
CA GLY A 60 -1.88 5.23 -13.10
C GLY A 60 -1.81 3.76 -12.71
N HIS A 61 -0.73 3.08 -13.11
CA HIS A 61 -0.51 1.66 -12.85
C HIS A 61 0.13 1.45 -11.48
N GLN A 62 -0.70 1.42 -10.45
CA GLN A 62 -0.26 1.32 -9.06
C GLN A 62 -0.15 -0.15 -8.62
N LEU A 63 0.82 -0.44 -7.76
CA LEU A 63 0.94 -1.73 -7.12
C LEU A 63 0.01 -1.83 -5.92
N CYS A 64 -0.66 -2.96 -5.78
CA CYS A 64 -1.53 -3.26 -4.65
C CYS A 64 -1.07 -4.55 -3.95
N TYR A 65 -1.16 -4.58 -2.62
CA TYR A 65 -0.96 -5.80 -1.83
C TYR A 65 -2.29 -6.22 -1.22
N ASN A 66 -2.73 -7.44 -1.51
CA ASN A 66 -4.01 -7.97 -1.02
C ASN A 66 -5.19 -7.02 -1.33
N GLY A 67 -5.13 -6.33 -2.48
CA GLY A 67 -6.15 -5.36 -2.89
C GLY A 67 -6.04 -3.97 -2.26
N HIS A 68 -5.01 -3.69 -1.46
CA HIS A 68 -4.74 -2.34 -0.95
C HIS A 68 -3.75 -1.61 -1.86
N PRO A 69 -4.10 -0.44 -2.43
CA PRO A 69 -3.15 0.40 -3.15
C PRO A 69 -2.00 0.81 -2.23
N LEU A 70 -0.76 0.66 -2.73
CA LEU A 70 0.45 0.93 -1.95
C LEU A 70 1.00 2.32 -2.25
N TYR A 71 1.46 3.00 -1.21
CA TYR A 71 2.02 4.34 -1.26
C TYR A 71 3.35 4.38 -0.54
N THR A 72 4.19 5.35 -0.90
CA THR A 72 5.28 5.82 -0.03
C THR A 72 4.85 7.09 0.69
N TYR A 73 5.61 7.47 1.71
CA TYR A 73 5.40 8.74 2.41
C TYR A 73 6.53 9.71 2.08
N SER A 74 6.18 10.93 1.65
CA SER A 74 7.15 11.98 1.31
C SER A 74 8.00 12.46 2.50
N GLY A 75 7.52 12.27 3.74
CA GLY A 75 8.28 12.59 4.95
C GLY A 75 9.29 11.52 5.36
N ASP A 76 9.21 10.31 4.80
CA ASP A 76 10.26 9.31 4.99
C ASP A 76 11.41 9.60 4.01
N THR A 77 12.57 9.95 4.55
CA THR A 77 13.80 10.29 3.81
C THR A 77 14.83 9.17 3.80
N SER A 78 14.60 8.08 4.54
CA SER A 78 15.56 6.97 4.67
C SER A 78 14.86 5.62 4.83
N PRO A 79 15.52 4.52 4.40
CA PRO A 79 14.97 3.17 4.54
C PRO A 79 14.61 2.82 5.98
N GLY A 80 13.51 2.06 6.15
CA GLY A 80 13.03 1.63 7.47
C GLY A 80 12.35 2.71 8.32
N GLN A 81 12.27 3.96 7.85
CA GLN A 81 11.43 4.97 8.51
C GLN A 81 9.94 4.64 8.35
N THR A 82 9.19 4.82 9.43
CA THR A 82 7.74 4.58 9.49
C THR A 82 7.00 5.84 9.96
N THR A 83 7.50 7.03 9.60
CA THR A 83 7.01 8.30 10.19
C THR A 83 5.60 8.69 9.72
N GLY A 84 5.12 8.02 8.67
CA GLY A 84 3.76 8.15 8.17
C GLY A 84 2.70 7.39 8.98
N GLU A 85 3.12 6.48 9.88
CA GLU A 85 2.20 5.62 10.62
C GLU A 85 1.19 6.44 11.45
N GLY A 86 -0.10 6.16 11.27
CA GLY A 86 -1.18 6.78 12.02
C GLY A 86 -1.52 8.21 11.58
N ILE A 87 -0.87 8.78 10.56
CA ILE A 87 -1.19 10.13 10.09
C ILE A 87 -2.67 10.22 9.70
N GLY A 88 -3.37 11.19 10.29
CA GLY A 88 -4.80 11.41 10.07
C GLY A 88 -5.69 10.24 10.50
N ASN A 89 -5.18 9.28 11.28
CA ASN A 89 -5.83 8.03 11.64
C ASN A 89 -6.31 7.22 10.43
N LYS A 90 -5.59 7.32 9.31
CA LYS A 90 -5.98 6.74 8.02
C LYS A 90 -4.83 6.10 7.27
N TRP A 91 -3.60 6.50 7.57
CA TRP A 91 -2.39 5.97 6.93
C TRP A 91 -1.73 4.95 7.84
N PHE A 92 -1.47 3.77 7.31
CA PHE A 92 -0.90 2.68 8.07
C PHE A 92 0.15 1.95 7.24
N VAL A 93 1.20 1.45 7.90
CA VAL A 93 2.23 0.67 7.26
C VAL A 93 1.62 -0.62 6.73
N ALA A 94 1.92 -0.92 5.47
CA ALA A 94 1.56 -2.18 4.86
C ALA A 94 2.51 -3.26 5.38
N THR A 95 1.95 -4.29 6.01
CA THR A 95 2.69 -5.42 6.57
C THR A 95 2.39 -6.70 5.81
N SER A 96 3.24 -7.71 5.96
CA SER A 96 3.05 -9.02 5.31
C SER A 96 1.73 -9.69 5.69
N ASP A 97 1.22 -9.46 6.90
CA ASP A 97 -0.06 -9.96 7.41
C ASP A 97 -1.25 -9.04 7.11
N LEU A 98 -1.05 -7.96 6.34
CA LEU A 98 -2.14 -7.07 5.92
C LEU A 98 -3.24 -7.89 5.23
N ALA A 99 -4.40 -7.93 5.88
CA ALA A 99 -5.56 -8.65 5.40
C ALA A 99 -6.09 -8.04 4.09
N ALA A 100 -6.79 -8.84 3.29
CA ALA A 100 -7.38 -8.39 2.04
C ALA A 100 -8.29 -7.16 2.22
N ASN A 101 -8.14 -6.18 1.34
CA ASN A 101 -9.06 -5.04 1.24
C ASN A 101 -10.42 -5.62 0.84
N LYS A 102 -11.37 -5.60 1.78
CA LYS A 102 -12.71 -6.17 1.59
C LYS A 102 -13.57 -5.24 0.71
N GLY A 103 -13.16 -5.00 -0.53
CA GLY A 103 -14.04 -4.51 -1.58
C GLY A 103 -14.91 -5.65 -2.08
N SER A 104 -16.07 -5.88 -1.43
CA SER A 104 -17.13 -6.83 -1.81
C SER A 104 -16.67 -8.27 -2.11
N THR A 105 -16.47 -9.08 -1.06
CA THR A 105 -17.07 -10.42 -0.84
C THR A 105 -16.49 -11.03 0.44
N GLY A 106 -17.33 -11.24 1.46
CA GLY A 106 -17.06 -12.19 2.55
C GLY A 106 -16.45 -11.64 3.85
N SER A 107 -17.31 -11.42 4.85
CA SER A 107 -16.95 -11.56 6.26
C SER A 107 -16.15 -12.85 6.47
N GLY A 108 -15.01 -12.80 7.14
CA GLY A 108 -15.04 -13.22 8.53
C GLY A 108 -13.89 -12.63 9.35
N TYR A 109 -14.22 -12.30 10.59
CA TYR A 109 -13.30 -12.15 11.69
C TYR A 109 -12.99 -13.57 12.19
N GLY A 110 -11.72 -13.88 12.41
CA GLY A 110 -11.26 -15.10 13.07
C GLY A 110 -10.34 -14.68 14.21
N TYR A 111 -10.79 -14.99 15.42
CA TYR A 111 -10.21 -14.82 16.76
C TYR A 111 -8.73 -15.18 16.89
#